data_AF-A0A9P7X1S9-F1
#
_entry.id   AF-A0A9P7X1S9-F1
#
_cell.length_a   1.000
_cell.length_b   1.000
_cell.length_c   1.000
_cell.angle_alpha   90.00
_cell.angle_beta   90.00
_cell.angle_gamma   90.00
#
_symmetry.space_group_name_H-M   'P 1'
#
loop_
_entity.id
_entity.type
_entity.pdbx_description
1 polymer ?
#
loop_
_entity_poly.entity_id
_entity_poly.type
_entity_poly.pdbx_seq_one_letter_code
_entity_poly.pdbx_strand_id
1 'polypeptide(L)'
;MEAVTEVYSVIQRLELVFLLRKWKNSENPLFQDLTIHSFICSRTLAEFTLSTSSGVDYYDVSLVDGFNIPISITFTTASYCSIASCPVDLNANCPAALKGPLDSNGVAVGCKSDCTVDPNPSDSPSCCSGTHATPATCPPSGVPNYNYFKQNCPNSYVYAYDESSGTALQTCPSTTSADYTITFCPTA
;
A
#
# COMPACT_ATOMS: atom_id res chain seq x y z
N MET A 1 1.09 31.59 20.15
CA MET A 1 -0.26 31.14 19.81
C MET A 1 -0.70 32.01 18.64
N GLU A 2 -0.92 31.56 17.42
CA GLU A 2 -1.21 30.27 16.80
C GLU A 2 -0.58 30.27 15.40
N ALA A 3 -0.08 29.12 14.92
CA ALA A 3 0.05 28.76 13.50
C ALA A 3 0.78 27.41 13.35
N VAL A 4 0.16 26.27 13.69
CA VAL A 4 0.72 24.95 13.33
C VAL A 4 -0.36 23.91 12.95
N THR A 5 -1.57 24.34 12.57
CA THR A 5 -2.67 23.40 12.30
C THR A 5 -2.93 23.14 10.80
N GLU A 6 -2.24 23.83 9.87
CA GLU A 6 -2.47 23.66 8.43
C GLU A 6 -1.42 22.79 7.68
N VAL A 7 -0.41 22.26 8.36
CA VAL A 7 0.69 21.52 7.68
C VAL A 7 0.42 20.01 7.58
N TYR A 8 -0.44 19.43 8.42
CA TYR A 8 -0.56 17.96 8.51
C TYR A 8 -1.52 17.30 7.50
N SER A 9 -2.48 18.02 6.91
CA SER A 9 -3.38 17.42 5.90
C SER A 9 -2.84 17.48 4.46
N VAL A 10 -1.70 18.16 4.24
CA VAL A 10 -1.17 18.45 2.90
C VAL A 10 -0.20 17.37 2.40
N ILE A 11 0.38 16.55 3.30
CA ILE A 11 1.40 15.56 2.92
C ILE A 11 0.79 14.28 2.31
N GLN A 12 -0.47 13.94 2.59
CA GLN A 12 -1.13 12.75 2.02
C GLN A 12 -1.62 12.90 0.56
N ARG A 13 -1.28 14.01 -0.12
CA ARG A 13 -1.65 14.24 -1.53
C ARG A 13 -0.51 14.70 -2.44
N LEU A 14 0.70 14.89 -1.93
CA LEU A 14 1.73 15.62 -2.69
C LEU A 14 2.60 14.74 -3.59
N GLU A 15 2.70 13.42 -3.34
CA GLU A 15 3.52 12.56 -4.21
C GLU A 15 2.80 12.10 -5.49
N LEU A 16 1.46 12.09 -5.53
CA LEU A 16 0.72 11.85 -6.77
C LEU A 16 0.58 13.10 -7.66
N VAL A 17 0.62 14.32 -7.08
CA VAL A 17 0.39 15.56 -7.83
C VAL A 17 1.57 15.95 -8.73
N PHE A 18 2.81 15.59 -8.36
CA PHE A 18 3.98 15.88 -9.19
C PHE A 18 4.03 15.03 -10.47
N LEU A 19 3.66 13.75 -10.38
CA LEU A 19 3.51 12.90 -11.56
C LEU A 19 2.32 13.36 -12.42
N LEU A 20 1.18 13.71 -11.82
CA LEU A 20 -0.01 14.16 -12.56
C LEU A 20 0.18 15.53 -13.27
N ARG A 21 0.93 16.48 -12.70
CA ARG A 21 1.17 17.80 -13.34
C ARG A 21 2.05 17.73 -14.59
N LYS A 22 3.02 16.83 -14.62
CA LYS A 22 3.83 16.60 -15.83
C LYS A 22 3.04 15.88 -16.92
N TRP A 23 1.98 15.17 -16.53
CA TRP A 23 1.19 14.30 -17.38
C TRP A 23 -0.05 14.98 -17.98
N LYS A 24 -0.65 15.94 -17.28
CA LYS A 24 -1.80 16.74 -17.75
C LYS A 24 -1.49 17.59 -19.00
N ASN A 25 -0.21 17.77 -19.34
CA ASN A 25 0.23 18.55 -20.52
C ASN A 25 0.55 17.68 -21.75
N SER A 26 0.30 16.37 -21.70
CA SER A 26 0.45 15.47 -22.86
C SER A 26 -0.93 15.24 -23.49
N GLU A 27 -1.25 15.97 -24.55
CA GLU A 27 -2.47 15.82 -25.37
C GLU A 27 -2.45 14.51 -26.21
N ASN A 28 -2.15 13.37 -25.59
CA ASN A 28 -2.18 12.08 -26.27
C ASN A 28 -3.60 11.47 -26.13
N PRO A 29 -4.32 11.25 -27.23
CA PRO A 29 -5.71 10.76 -27.20
C PRO A 29 -5.87 9.32 -26.67
N LEU A 30 -4.78 8.59 -26.38
CA LEU A 30 -4.84 7.29 -25.69
C LEU A 30 -5.22 7.36 -24.20
N PHE A 31 -5.32 8.56 -23.62
CA PHE A 31 -5.47 8.75 -22.17
C PHE A 31 -6.78 9.39 -21.72
N GLN A 32 -7.77 9.53 -22.59
CA GLN A 32 -9.12 9.99 -22.19
C GLN A 32 -9.92 8.95 -21.37
N ASP A 33 -9.38 7.76 -21.12
CA ASP A 33 -10.04 6.68 -20.38
C ASP A 33 -9.50 6.48 -18.95
N LEU A 34 -8.98 7.53 -18.29
CA LEU A 34 -8.35 7.38 -16.97
C LEU A 34 -9.24 7.65 -15.76
N THR A 35 -10.44 8.19 -15.97
CA THR A 35 -11.42 8.37 -14.89
C THR A 35 -12.06 7.05 -14.45
N ILE A 36 -11.95 5.97 -15.25
CA ILE A 36 -12.41 4.61 -14.90
C ILE A 36 -11.22 3.69 -14.54
N HIS A 37 -10.02 3.94 -15.06
CA HIS A 37 -8.83 3.10 -14.82
C HIS A 37 -8.11 3.31 -13.48
N SER A 38 -8.39 4.38 -12.73
CA SER A 38 -7.73 4.61 -11.43
C SER A 38 -8.05 3.52 -10.39
N PHE A 39 -9.10 2.73 -10.61
CA PHE A 39 -9.53 1.61 -9.76
C PHE A 39 -9.02 0.24 -10.24
N ILE A 40 -8.23 0.16 -11.31
CA ILE A 40 -7.84 -1.13 -11.94
C ILE A 40 -6.34 -1.43 -11.81
N CYS A 41 -5.51 -0.45 -11.44
CA CYS A 41 -4.07 -0.66 -11.30
C CYS A 41 -3.69 -1.03 -9.87
N SER A 42 -3.12 -2.22 -9.71
CA SER A 42 -2.48 -2.70 -8.49
C SER A 42 -1.30 -1.79 -8.10
N ARG A 43 -1.15 -1.46 -6.82
CA ARG A 43 -0.10 -0.56 -6.32
C ARG A 43 0.42 -1.03 -4.97
N THR A 44 1.71 -1.36 -4.92
CA THR A 44 2.45 -1.45 -3.65
C THR A 44 2.63 -0.04 -3.10
N LEU A 45 2.22 0.20 -1.86
CA LEU A 45 2.34 1.50 -1.20
C LEU A 45 3.43 1.49 -0.13
N ALA A 46 4.07 2.63 0.07
CA ALA A 46 4.88 2.94 1.23
C ALA A 46 4.17 4.09 1.95
N GLU A 47 3.66 3.84 3.15
CA GLU A 47 2.80 4.76 3.89
C GLU A 47 3.53 5.29 5.13
N PHE A 48 3.29 6.57 5.44
CA PHE A 48 3.95 7.24 6.57
C PHE A 48 2.97 8.19 7.26
N THR A 49 2.95 8.12 8.58
CA THR A 49 2.41 9.16 9.46
C THR A 49 3.53 9.59 10.40
N LEU A 50 4.18 10.69 10.04
CA LEU A 50 5.27 11.28 10.81
C LEU A 50 4.69 12.28 11.81
N SER A 51 5.04 12.14 13.09
CA SER A 51 4.42 12.94 14.15
C SER A 51 5.40 13.32 15.25
N THR A 52 5.64 14.62 15.35
CA THR A 52 6.44 15.20 16.43
C THR A 52 5.66 15.38 17.73
N SER A 53 4.33 15.36 17.69
CA SER A 53 3.47 15.58 18.86
C SER A 53 3.13 14.30 19.61
N SER A 54 2.94 13.18 18.91
CA SER A 54 2.73 11.86 19.52
C SER A 54 4.02 11.20 20.01
N GLY A 55 5.19 11.68 19.56
CA GLY A 55 6.49 11.07 19.88
C GLY A 55 6.77 9.77 19.12
N VAL A 56 5.91 9.39 18.17
CA VAL A 56 5.99 8.13 17.43
C VAL A 56 5.63 8.37 15.97
N ASP A 57 6.50 7.92 15.09
CA ASP A 57 6.26 7.81 13.66
C ASP A 57 5.69 6.42 13.36
N TYR A 58 4.68 6.37 12.49
CA TYR A 58 4.05 5.15 12.00
C TYR A 58 4.35 5.02 10.51
N TYR A 59 4.67 3.81 10.07
CA TYR A 59 4.98 3.54 8.67
C TYR A 59 4.78 2.08 8.35
N ASP A 60 4.53 1.81 7.07
CA ASP A 60 4.28 0.47 6.59
C ASP A 60 4.48 0.37 5.08
N VAL A 61 4.63 -0.88 4.61
CA VAL A 61 4.43 -1.23 3.22
C VAL A 61 3.05 -1.88 3.13
N SER A 62 2.26 -1.51 2.14
CA SER A 62 0.87 -1.92 2.04
C SER A 62 0.53 -2.46 0.65
N LEU A 63 -0.12 -3.63 0.66
CA LEU A 63 -0.66 -4.34 -0.51
C LEU A 63 -2.19 -4.37 -0.52
N VAL A 64 -2.84 -3.52 0.30
CA VAL A 64 -4.31 -3.41 0.36
C VAL A 64 -4.88 -3.06 -1.02
N ASP A 65 -4.16 -2.23 -1.76
CA ASP A 65 -4.45 -1.83 -3.15
C ASP A 65 -3.74 -2.73 -4.19
N GLY A 66 -3.28 -3.91 -3.78
CA GLY A 66 -2.56 -4.87 -4.60
C GLY A 66 -1.04 -4.63 -4.64
N PHE A 67 -0.37 -5.31 -5.56
CA PHE A 67 1.07 -5.30 -5.74
C PHE A 67 1.43 -4.99 -7.20
N ASN A 68 2.49 -4.24 -7.42
CA ASN A 68 3.09 -4.07 -8.75
C ASN A 68 4.62 -4.18 -8.73
N ILE A 69 5.27 -3.61 -7.72
CA ILE A 69 6.74 -3.66 -7.56
C ILE A 69 7.11 -3.98 -6.11
N PRO A 70 8.21 -4.72 -5.86
CA PRO A 70 8.70 -4.94 -4.51
C PRO A 70 9.23 -3.63 -3.89
N ILE A 71 8.95 -3.41 -2.61
CA ILE A 71 9.36 -2.20 -1.86
C ILE A 71 9.84 -2.59 -0.45
N SER A 72 10.86 -1.90 0.06
CA SER A 72 11.19 -1.89 1.48
C SER A 72 11.39 -0.48 2.01
N ILE A 73 11.04 -0.29 3.28
CA ILE A 73 11.32 0.90 4.08
C ILE A 73 12.34 0.48 5.14
N THR A 74 13.50 1.12 5.10
CA THR A 74 14.62 0.86 6.00
C THR A 74 15.13 2.18 6.59
N PHE A 75 16.13 2.11 7.47
CA PHE A 75 16.70 3.28 8.15
C PHE A 75 18.19 3.33 7.92
N THR A 76 18.71 4.51 7.68
CA THR A 76 20.16 4.71 7.55
C THR A 76 20.83 4.75 8.92
N THR A 77 20.15 5.33 9.92
CA THR A 77 20.74 5.67 11.24
C THR A 77 19.96 5.09 12.43
N ALA A 78 18.74 4.58 12.20
CA ALA A 78 17.84 4.09 13.25
C ALA A 78 17.70 2.56 13.25
N SER A 79 18.77 1.82 13.54
CA SER A 79 18.78 0.35 13.49
C SER A 79 17.89 -0.35 14.54
N TYR A 80 17.30 0.41 15.46
CA TYR A 80 16.32 -0.09 16.45
C TYR A 80 14.88 -0.03 15.94
N CYS A 81 14.62 0.62 14.80
CA CYS A 81 13.31 0.63 14.16
C CYS A 81 13.18 -0.57 13.21
N SER A 82 11.99 -1.15 13.18
CA SER A 82 11.71 -2.37 12.43
C SER A 82 11.52 -2.08 10.95
N ILE A 83 11.93 -3.00 10.09
CA ILE A 83 11.79 -2.86 8.64
C ILE A 83 10.33 -3.16 8.24
N ALA A 84 9.76 -2.32 7.38
CA ALA A 84 8.52 -2.64 6.64
C ALA A 84 8.89 -3.04 5.20
N SER A 85 8.37 -4.15 4.69
CA SER A 85 8.80 -4.65 3.38
C SER A 85 7.89 -5.68 2.75
N CYS A 86 7.82 -5.64 1.43
CA CYS A 86 7.44 -6.73 0.55
C CYS A 86 8.52 -6.87 -0.54
N PRO A 87 9.60 -7.67 -0.30
CA PRO A 87 10.78 -7.66 -1.16
C PRO A 87 10.70 -8.66 -2.33
N VAL A 88 9.70 -9.54 -2.33
CA VAL A 88 9.53 -10.57 -3.35
C VAL A 88 8.66 -10.08 -4.51
N ASP A 89 8.95 -10.56 -5.72
CA ASP A 89 8.10 -10.30 -6.88
C ASP A 89 6.87 -11.23 -6.87
N LEU A 90 5.72 -10.66 -6.52
CA LEU A 90 4.45 -11.39 -6.51
C LEU A 90 3.84 -11.56 -7.90
N ASN A 91 4.26 -10.78 -8.91
CA ASN A 91 3.61 -10.80 -10.23
C ASN A 91 3.75 -12.17 -10.90
N ALA A 92 4.91 -12.81 -10.76
CA ALA A 92 5.20 -14.11 -11.37
C ALA A 92 4.28 -15.23 -10.85
N ASN A 93 3.98 -15.22 -9.55
CA ASN A 93 3.20 -16.26 -8.88
C ASN A 93 1.82 -15.76 -8.41
N CYS A 94 1.34 -14.64 -8.96
CA CYS A 94 0.06 -14.06 -8.58
C CYS A 94 -1.09 -15.06 -8.85
N PRO A 95 -2.01 -15.29 -7.90
CA PRO A 95 -3.17 -16.15 -8.09
C PRO A 95 -3.94 -15.78 -9.36
N ALA A 96 -4.40 -16.78 -10.11
CA ALA A 96 -4.97 -16.57 -11.44
C ALA A 96 -6.12 -15.53 -11.47
N ALA A 97 -6.96 -15.53 -10.43
CA ALA A 97 -8.07 -14.58 -10.30
C ALA A 97 -7.63 -13.13 -10.03
N LEU A 98 -6.42 -12.93 -9.52
CA LEU A 98 -5.86 -11.63 -9.13
C LEU A 98 -4.88 -11.06 -10.15
N LYS A 99 -4.52 -11.84 -11.19
CA LYS A 99 -3.59 -11.38 -12.21
C LYS A 99 -4.09 -10.11 -12.89
N GLY A 100 -3.26 -9.09 -12.87
CA GLY A 100 -3.49 -7.88 -13.63
C GLY A 100 -3.01 -6.61 -12.93
N PRO A 101 -2.86 -5.52 -13.69
CA PRO A 101 -3.11 -5.41 -15.14
C PRO A 101 -2.12 -6.20 -16.01
N LEU A 102 -2.49 -6.47 -17.27
CA LEU A 102 -1.64 -7.18 -18.23
C LEU A 102 -0.95 -6.18 -19.17
N ASP A 103 0.29 -6.46 -19.57
CA ASP A 103 0.98 -5.72 -20.62
C ASP A 103 0.48 -6.09 -22.03
N SER A 104 1.06 -5.49 -23.06
CA SER A 104 0.72 -5.77 -24.47
C SER A 104 0.99 -7.20 -24.91
N ASN A 105 1.79 -7.96 -24.16
CA ASN A 105 2.13 -9.36 -24.42
C ASN A 105 1.26 -10.32 -23.59
N GLY A 106 0.31 -9.81 -22.80
CA GLY A 106 -0.54 -10.61 -21.91
C GLY A 106 0.16 -11.04 -20.61
N VAL A 107 1.31 -10.45 -20.28
CA VAL A 107 2.04 -10.72 -19.04
C VAL A 107 1.48 -9.85 -17.92
N ALA A 108 1.22 -10.44 -16.76
CA ALA A 108 0.77 -9.67 -15.60
C ALA A 108 1.90 -8.77 -15.08
N VAL A 109 1.64 -7.47 -15.03
CA VAL A 109 2.55 -6.44 -14.46
C VAL A 109 2.06 -5.94 -13.10
N GLY A 110 1.11 -6.68 -12.52
CA GLY A 110 0.54 -6.42 -11.21
C GLY A 110 -0.19 -7.66 -10.69
N CYS A 111 -0.44 -7.65 -9.39
CA CYS A 111 -1.30 -8.58 -8.69
C CYS A 111 -2.34 -7.79 -7.90
N LYS A 112 -3.60 -7.88 -8.29
CA LYS A 112 -4.71 -7.17 -7.64
C LYS A 112 -4.91 -7.70 -6.22
N SER A 113 -5.49 -6.89 -5.33
CA SER A 113 -5.97 -7.40 -4.05
C SER A 113 -7.34 -8.09 -4.23
N ASP A 114 -7.73 -8.89 -3.24
CA ASP A 114 -9.06 -9.50 -3.20
C ASP A 114 -10.17 -8.45 -3.21
N CYS A 115 -9.95 -7.29 -2.58
CA CYS A 115 -10.91 -6.19 -2.60
C CYS A 115 -11.13 -5.63 -4.02
N THR A 116 -10.04 -5.47 -4.79
CA THR A 116 -10.13 -4.92 -6.15
C THR A 116 -10.96 -5.79 -7.09
N VAL A 117 -10.98 -7.11 -6.87
CA VAL A 117 -11.73 -8.07 -7.71
C VAL A 117 -13.07 -8.48 -7.11
N ASP A 118 -13.40 -7.97 -5.92
CA ASP A 118 -14.66 -8.29 -5.26
C ASP A 118 -15.83 -7.69 -6.05
N PRO A 119 -16.88 -8.48 -6.38
CA PRO A 119 -18.03 -7.99 -7.13
C PRO A 119 -18.91 -7.00 -6.34
N ASN A 120 -18.79 -6.95 -5.00
CA ASN A 120 -19.53 -6.05 -4.14
C ASN A 120 -18.62 -5.34 -3.11
N PRO A 121 -17.76 -4.40 -3.57
CA PRO A 121 -16.79 -3.75 -2.69
C PRO A 121 -17.42 -2.87 -1.60
N SER A 122 -18.71 -2.55 -1.68
CA SER A 122 -19.43 -1.74 -0.68
C SER A 122 -19.83 -2.52 0.59
N ASP A 123 -19.87 -3.85 0.53
CA ASP A 123 -20.17 -4.74 1.66
C ASP A 123 -19.42 -6.06 1.46
N SER A 124 -18.12 -6.03 1.72
CA SER A 124 -17.20 -7.13 1.40
C SER A 124 -16.22 -7.42 2.56
N PRO A 125 -15.99 -8.70 2.89
CA PRO A 125 -14.93 -9.10 3.81
C PRO A 125 -13.52 -8.92 3.23
N SER A 126 -13.37 -8.79 1.91
CA SER A 126 -12.08 -8.51 1.26
C SER A 126 -11.73 -7.03 1.35
N CYS A 127 -12.75 -6.16 1.32
CA CYS A 127 -12.60 -4.69 1.41
C CYS A 127 -12.78 -4.13 2.82
N CYS A 128 -13.19 -4.96 3.79
CA CYS A 128 -13.61 -4.53 5.13
C CYS A 128 -14.59 -3.35 5.10
N SER A 129 -15.65 -3.49 4.31
CA SER A 129 -16.66 -2.47 4.07
C SER A 129 -18.05 -2.94 4.49
N GLY A 130 -19.01 -2.01 4.61
CA GLY A 130 -20.38 -2.34 4.97
C GLY A 130 -20.49 -3.02 6.33
N THR A 131 -21.06 -4.22 6.36
CA THR A 131 -21.19 -5.07 7.56
C THR A 131 -19.84 -5.59 8.07
N HIS A 132 -18.80 -5.51 7.25
CA HIS A 132 -17.41 -5.88 7.56
C HIS A 132 -16.54 -4.67 7.94
N ALA A 133 -17.12 -3.51 8.25
CA ALA A 133 -16.38 -2.27 8.53
C ALA A 133 -15.70 -2.19 9.92
N THR A 134 -15.43 -3.33 10.57
CA THR A 134 -14.70 -3.36 11.85
C THR A 134 -13.73 -4.55 11.88
N PRO A 135 -12.63 -4.49 12.65
CA PRO A 135 -11.70 -5.63 12.78
C PRO A 135 -12.38 -6.92 13.24
N ALA A 136 -13.39 -6.81 14.12
CA ALA A 136 -14.15 -7.96 14.61
C ALA A 136 -15.03 -8.62 13.53
N THR A 137 -15.52 -7.84 12.56
CA THR A 137 -16.39 -8.31 11.47
C THR A 137 -15.65 -8.56 10.15
N CYS A 138 -14.36 -8.19 10.07
CA CYS A 138 -13.47 -8.46 8.93
C CYS A 138 -12.19 -9.17 9.41
N PRO A 139 -12.30 -10.44 9.83
CA PRO A 139 -11.14 -11.24 10.21
C PRO A 139 -10.32 -11.64 8.97
N PRO A 140 -9.01 -11.94 9.13
CA PRO A 140 -8.17 -12.42 8.02
C PRO A 140 -8.74 -13.65 7.31
N SER A 141 -9.48 -14.51 8.02
CA SER A 141 -10.13 -15.70 7.46
C SER A 141 -11.22 -15.40 6.43
N GLY A 142 -11.71 -14.15 6.37
CA GLY A 142 -12.68 -13.69 5.38
C GLY A 142 -12.06 -13.23 4.06
N VAL A 143 -10.73 -13.10 4.00
CA VAL A 143 -9.99 -12.58 2.84
C VAL A 143 -9.37 -13.77 2.07
N PRO A 144 -9.82 -14.08 0.84
CA PRO A 144 -9.48 -15.33 0.15
C PRO A 144 -7.99 -15.61 -0.04
N ASN A 145 -7.19 -14.60 -0.39
CA ASN A 145 -5.75 -14.73 -0.67
C ASN A 145 -4.86 -14.11 0.41
N TYR A 146 -5.39 -13.83 1.61
CA TYR A 146 -4.61 -13.30 2.74
C TYR A 146 -3.32 -14.09 2.98
N ASN A 147 -3.42 -15.42 3.05
CA ASN A 147 -2.26 -16.29 3.29
C ASN A 147 -1.21 -16.20 2.19
N TYR A 148 -1.61 -16.03 0.92
CA TYR A 148 -0.67 -15.88 -0.18
C TYR A 148 0.16 -14.60 0.00
N PHE A 149 -0.50 -13.46 0.19
CA PHE A 149 0.22 -12.20 0.36
C PHE A 149 1.04 -12.18 1.65
N LYS A 150 0.48 -12.62 2.77
CA LYS A 150 1.15 -12.51 4.08
C LYS A 150 2.34 -13.45 4.23
N GLN A 151 2.28 -14.66 3.67
CA GLN A 151 3.42 -15.59 3.71
C GLN A 151 4.60 -15.08 2.87
N ASN A 152 4.32 -14.44 1.75
CA ASN A 152 5.35 -13.88 0.86
C ASN A 152 5.88 -12.52 1.36
N CYS A 153 5.01 -11.71 1.96
CA CYS A 153 5.33 -10.38 2.48
C CYS A 153 4.83 -10.25 3.94
N PRO A 154 5.57 -10.82 4.92
CA PRO A 154 5.13 -10.84 6.31
C PRO A 154 5.16 -9.47 6.98
N ASN A 155 6.04 -8.56 6.53
CA ASN A 155 6.24 -7.23 7.11
C ASN A 155 5.49 -6.13 6.34
N SER A 156 4.30 -6.44 5.82
CA SER A 156 3.43 -5.52 5.11
C SER A 156 1.99 -5.72 5.50
N TYR A 157 1.16 -4.68 5.33
CA TYR A 157 -0.28 -4.82 5.25
C TYR A 157 -0.65 -5.60 4.00
N VAL A 158 -1.53 -6.59 4.13
CA VAL A 158 -2.11 -7.30 2.97
C VAL A 158 -3.62 -7.17 2.88
N TYR A 159 -4.26 -6.58 3.90
CA TYR A 159 -5.66 -6.18 3.93
C TYR A 159 -5.87 -5.08 4.99
N ALA A 160 -7.06 -4.47 5.04
CA ALA A 160 -7.29 -3.24 5.80
C ALA A 160 -7.14 -3.33 7.33
N TYR A 161 -7.31 -4.50 7.96
CA TYR A 161 -7.20 -4.67 9.43
C TYR A 161 -6.08 -5.63 9.86
N ASP A 162 -4.98 -5.59 9.13
CA ASP A 162 -3.83 -6.49 9.31
C ASP A 162 -2.96 -6.16 10.54
N GLU A 163 -3.35 -5.19 11.38
CA GLU A 163 -2.65 -4.87 12.64
C GLU A 163 -2.56 -6.10 13.55
N SER A 164 -3.55 -6.99 13.49
CA SER A 164 -3.59 -8.23 14.28
C SER A 164 -2.45 -9.20 13.95
N SER A 165 -1.78 -9.04 12.80
CA SER A 165 -0.55 -9.80 12.48
C SER A 165 0.65 -9.42 13.33
N GLY A 166 0.64 -8.21 13.91
CA GLY A 166 1.76 -7.66 14.68
C GLY A 166 2.98 -7.22 13.84
N THR A 167 2.91 -7.35 12.51
CA THR A 167 4.02 -7.06 11.60
C THR A 167 3.64 -6.15 10.42
N ALA A 168 2.35 -5.82 10.27
CA ALA A 168 1.87 -4.96 9.19
C ALA A 168 2.27 -3.48 9.42
N LEU A 169 2.05 -2.97 10.62
CA LEU A 169 2.37 -1.59 11.01
C LEU A 169 3.66 -1.53 11.82
N GLN A 170 4.57 -0.66 11.41
CA GLN A 170 5.80 -0.42 12.13
C GLN A 170 5.76 0.94 12.83
N THR A 171 6.48 1.02 13.95
CA THR A 171 6.60 2.26 14.72
C THR A 171 8.07 2.59 14.96
N CYS A 172 8.37 3.88 15.06
CA CYS A 172 9.70 4.38 15.37
C CYS A 172 9.57 5.62 16.27
N PRO A 173 10.36 5.76 17.35
CA PRO A 173 10.34 6.97 18.17
C PRO A 173 10.70 8.22 17.35
N SER A 174 9.81 9.20 17.26
CA SER A 174 10.03 10.39 16.42
C SER A 174 11.06 11.37 17.01
N THR A 175 11.35 11.26 18.31
CA THR A 175 12.43 11.99 19.00
C THR A 175 13.81 11.71 18.41
N THR A 176 13.94 10.63 17.66
CA THR A 176 15.21 10.21 17.06
C THR A 176 15.46 10.81 15.69
N SER A 177 14.45 11.48 15.09
CA SER A 177 14.55 12.08 13.75
C SER A 177 15.09 11.08 12.73
N ALA A 178 14.48 9.89 12.68
CA ALA A 178 14.94 8.81 11.83
C ALA A 178 14.90 9.19 10.35
N ASP A 179 15.97 8.87 9.63
CA ASP A 179 16.01 8.99 8.17
C ASP A 179 15.54 7.68 7.53
N TYR A 180 14.44 7.75 6.79
CA TYR A 180 13.81 6.63 6.11
C TYR A 180 14.33 6.49 4.68
N THR A 181 14.72 5.28 4.30
CA THR A 181 15.12 4.93 2.93
C THR A 181 14.12 3.96 2.33
N ILE A 182 13.44 4.40 1.27
CA ILE A 182 12.55 3.56 0.45
C ILE A 182 13.37 2.96 -0.69
N THR A 183 13.42 1.63 -0.77
CA THR A 183 14.09 0.92 -1.86
C THR A 183 13.05 0.22 -2.71
N PHE A 184 13.07 0.49 -4.02
CA PHE A 184 12.31 -0.26 -5.01
C PHE A 184 13.13 -1.44 -5.50
N CYS A 185 12.49 -2.60 -5.65
CA CYS A 185 13.13 -3.88 -5.98
C CYS A 185 14.31 -4.24 -5.04
N PRO A 186 14.11 -4.23 -3.70
CA PRO A 186 15.14 -4.68 -2.77
C PRO A 186 15.45 -6.18 -2.96
N THR A 187 16.63 -6.61 -2.52
CA THR A 187 16.96 -8.04 -2.45
C THR A 187 16.14 -8.71 -1.35
N ALA A 188 15.46 -9.81 -1.70
CA ALA A 188 14.69 -10.64 -0.78
C ALA A 188 15.56 -11.50 0.15
#